data_AF-A0A354DK46-F1
#
_entry.id   AF-A0A354DK46-F1
#
_cell.length_a   1.000
_cell.length_b   1.000
_cell.length_c   1.000
_cell.angle_alpha   90.00
_cell.angle_beta   90.00
_cell.angle_gamma   90.00
#
_symmetry.space_group_name_H-M   'P 1'
#
loop_
_entity.id
_entity.type
_entity.pdbx_description
1 polymer ?
#
loop_
_entity_poly.entity_id
_entity_poly.type
_entity_poly.pdbx_seq_one_letter_code
_entity_poly.pdbx_strand_id
1 'polypeptide(L)'
;MITYADKIKYNKISSAEKALEQYDVKKYRTPDGYTSDIAVFTIVSEHVAEYKPPLMSLKIMLIKRSTLNAEGNVNIEADKWALPGGFVQEYETAFAAAKRELEEETGVKGIHIQHYGVYDQPGRDPRGWIISNAHYAIVPDRLLSNRKANDDAAEVELFSTEEVLKL
;
A
#
# COMPACT_ATOMS: atom_id res chain seq x y z
N MET A 1 34.95 -18.83 -35.62
CA MET A 1 34.00 -19.03 -36.74
C MET A 1 32.62 -19.22 -36.13
N ILE A 2 31.70 -18.29 -36.37
CA ILE A 2 30.30 -18.39 -35.92
C ILE A 2 29.61 -19.49 -36.76
N THR A 3 28.93 -20.44 -36.12
CA THR A 3 28.34 -21.59 -36.83
C THR A 3 27.13 -21.17 -37.67
N TYR A 4 26.76 -21.96 -38.68
CA TYR A 4 25.57 -21.69 -39.50
C TYR A 4 24.27 -21.69 -38.67
N ALA A 5 24.24 -22.47 -37.59
CA ALA A 5 23.14 -22.48 -36.62
C ALA A 5 23.02 -21.16 -35.84
N ASP A 6 24.15 -20.55 -35.46
CA ASP A 6 24.17 -19.25 -34.78
C ASP A 6 23.67 -18.11 -35.70
N LYS A 7 23.97 -18.18 -37.00
CA LYS A 7 23.45 -17.22 -38.01
C LYS A 7 21.94 -17.33 -38.19
N ILE A 8 21.35 -18.53 -38.12
CA ILE A 8 19.90 -18.75 -38.23
C ILE A 8 19.17 -18.19 -36.99
N LYS A 9 19.79 -18.32 -35.80
CA LYS A 9 19.25 -17.76 -34.55
C LYS A 9 19.27 -16.23 -34.56
N TYR A 10 20.36 -15.63 -35.05
CA TYR A 10 20.50 -14.18 -35.24
C TYR A 10 19.51 -13.57 -36.25
N ASN A 11 19.11 -14.35 -37.26
CA ASN A 11 18.15 -13.92 -38.29
C ASN A 11 16.67 -14.12 -37.91
N LYS A 12 16.38 -14.69 -36.73
CA LYS A 12 15.02 -14.88 -36.21
C LYS A 12 14.68 -13.98 -35.02
N ILE A 13 15.59 -13.08 -34.64
CA ILE A 13 15.30 -12.05 -33.63
C ILE A 13 14.40 -11.01 -34.29
N SER A 14 13.19 -10.90 -33.77
CA SER A 14 12.18 -9.92 -34.19
C SER A 14 12.72 -8.49 -34.07
N SER A 15 12.16 -7.57 -34.86
CA SER A 15 12.50 -6.14 -34.74
C SER A 15 12.27 -5.59 -33.32
N ALA A 16 11.34 -6.17 -32.56
CA ALA A 16 11.05 -5.80 -31.17
C ALA A 16 12.18 -6.20 -30.21
N GLU A 17 12.71 -7.41 -30.33
CA GLU A 17 13.82 -7.88 -29.48
C GLU A 17 15.10 -7.06 -29.74
N LYS A 18 15.39 -6.72 -31.00
CA LYS A 18 16.52 -5.83 -31.35
C LYS A 18 16.34 -4.41 -30.80
N ALA A 19 15.11 -3.90 -30.77
CA ALA A 19 14.81 -2.60 -30.19
C ALA A 19 14.99 -2.60 -28.66
N LEU A 20 14.66 -3.71 -27.99
CA LEU A 20 14.85 -3.87 -26.55
C LEU A 20 16.33 -3.91 -26.15
N GLU A 21 17.19 -4.57 -26.94
CA GLU A 21 18.64 -4.58 -26.71
C GLU A 21 19.27 -3.18 -26.76
N GLN A 22 18.68 -2.26 -27.52
CA GLN A 22 19.14 -0.87 -27.66
C GLN A 22 18.48 0.08 -26.65
N TYR A 23 17.53 -0.39 -25.85
CA TYR A 23 16.76 0.45 -24.95
C TYR A 23 17.52 0.69 -23.63
N ASP A 24 17.91 1.95 -23.39
CA ASP A 24 18.49 2.37 -22.13
C ASP A 24 17.42 2.97 -21.20
N VAL A 25 17.03 2.18 -20.20
CA VAL A 25 16.07 2.59 -19.15
C VAL A 25 16.54 3.82 -18.37
N LYS A 26 17.86 4.05 -18.26
CA LYS A 26 18.43 5.14 -17.46
C LYS A 26 18.33 6.50 -18.14
N LYS A 27 17.88 6.54 -19.40
CA LYS A 27 17.67 7.78 -20.16
C LYS A 27 16.65 8.71 -19.49
N TYR A 28 15.68 8.15 -18.76
CA TYR A 28 14.69 8.91 -18.01
C TYR A 28 14.84 8.60 -16.53
N ARG A 29 14.70 9.64 -15.70
CA ARG A 29 14.57 9.43 -14.26
C ARG A 29 13.26 8.69 -14.00
N THR A 30 13.32 7.62 -13.21
CA THR A 30 12.15 6.91 -12.70
C THR A 30 11.83 7.41 -11.29
N PRO A 31 10.59 7.19 -10.79
CA PRO A 31 10.28 7.37 -9.39
C PRO A 31 11.28 6.61 -8.51
N ASP A 32 11.64 7.20 -7.37
CA ASP A 32 12.51 6.57 -6.38
C ASP A 32 11.75 5.45 -5.64
N GLY A 33 10.41 5.45 -5.73
CA GLY A 33 9.59 4.38 -5.20
C GLY A 33 8.12 4.44 -5.64
N TYR A 34 7.48 3.28 -5.57
CA TYR A 34 6.06 3.10 -5.79
C TYR A 34 5.45 2.43 -4.56
N THR A 35 4.47 3.06 -3.94
CA THR A 35 3.81 2.57 -2.73
C THR A 35 2.34 2.28 -2.98
N SER A 36 1.74 1.50 -2.09
CA SER A 36 0.32 1.22 -2.08
C SER A 36 -0.24 1.35 -0.68
N ASP A 37 -1.26 2.18 -0.54
CA ASP A 37 -1.92 2.49 0.75
C ASP A 37 -3.40 2.09 0.69
N ILE A 38 -3.99 1.71 1.82
CA ILE A 38 -5.41 1.35 1.88
C ILE A 38 -6.17 2.02 3.04
N ALA A 39 -7.28 2.70 2.71
CA ALA A 39 -8.24 3.18 3.69
C ALA A 39 -9.33 2.15 3.96
N VAL A 40 -9.35 1.57 5.16
CA VAL A 40 -10.38 0.60 5.56
C VAL A 40 -11.40 1.27 6.47
N PHE A 41 -12.64 1.35 6.00
CA PHE A 41 -13.76 1.94 6.72
C PHE A 41 -14.68 0.86 7.29
N THR A 42 -15.27 1.15 8.45
CA THR A 42 -16.34 0.35 9.03
C THR A 42 -17.36 1.24 9.75
N ILE A 43 -18.52 0.69 10.08
CA ILE A 43 -19.51 1.35 10.93
C ILE A 43 -19.60 0.57 12.24
N VAL A 44 -19.26 1.24 13.34
CA VAL A 44 -19.34 0.67 14.68
C VAL A 44 -20.67 1.09 15.32
N SER A 45 -21.33 0.13 15.96
CA SER A 45 -22.59 0.32 16.68
C SER A 45 -22.31 0.37 18.18
N GLU A 46 -22.57 1.51 18.82
CA GLU A 46 -22.38 1.70 20.26
C GLU A 46 -23.73 1.77 20.99
N HIS A 47 -23.93 0.88 21.96
CA HIS A 47 -25.10 0.91 22.83
C HIS A 47 -24.95 2.05 23.85
N VAL A 48 -25.80 3.06 23.73
CA VAL A 48 -25.78 4.26 24.58
C VAL A 48 -26.76 4.19 25.75
N ALA A 49 -27.88 3.48 25.61
CA ALA A 49 -28.86 3.22 26.67
C ALA A 49 -29.81 2.07 26.26
N GLU A 50 -30.51 1.47 27.23
CA GLU A 50 -31.38 0.29 27.04
C GLU A 50 -32.56 0.52 26.07
N TYR A 51 -33.07 1.74 26.00
CA TYR A 51 -34.22 2.11 25.16
C TYR A 51 -33.90 3.11 24.04
N LYS A 52 -32.61 3.37 23.78
CA LYS A 52 -32.20 4.24 22.68
C LYS A 52 -31.65 3.40 21.53
N PRO A 53 -31.95 3.76 20.27
CA PRO A 53 -31.23 3.21 19.13
C PRO A 53 -29.71 3.37 19.34
N PRO A 54 -28.90 2.40 18.91
CA PRO A 54 -27.46 2.51 19.01
C PRO A 54 -26.96 3.68 18.18
N LEU A 55 -25.87 4.29 18.63
CA LEU A 55 -25.15 5.28 17.84
C LEU A 55 -24.32 4.55 16.79
N MET A 56 -24.47 4.93 15.53
CA MET A 56 -23.72 4.35 14.41
C MET A 56 -22.63 5.34 13.99
N SER A 57 -21.37 4.94 14.15
CA SER A 57 -20.22 5.80 13.91
C SER A 57 -19.37 5.24 12.77
N LEU A 58 -19.14 6.06 11.74
CA LEU A 58 -18.16 5.74 10.69
C LEU A 58 -16.75 5.82 11.28
N LYS A 59 -16.00 4.73 11.17
CA LYS A 59 -14.62 4.60 11.62
C LYS A 59 -13.71 4.25 10.45
N ILE A 60 -12.45 4.67 10.54
CA ILE A 60 -11.35 4.31 9.65
C ILE A 60 -10.25 3.64 10.47
N MET A 61 -9.67 2.57 9.93
CA MET A 61 -8.55 1.87 10.54
C MET A 61 -7.23 2.57 10.18
N LEU A 62 -6.45 2.90 11.20
CA LEU A 62 -5.09 3.44 11.05
C LEU A 62 -4.09 2.57 11.79
N ILE A 63 -2.84 2.63 11.34
CA ILE A 63 -1.69 2.04 12.00
C ILE A 63 -0.76 3.12 12.52
N LYS A 64 -0.05 2.85 13.60
CA LYS A 64 1.03 3.71 14.09
C LYS A 64 2.36 3.18 13.57
N ARG A 65 3.08 4.01 12.81
CA ARG A 65 4.32 3.63 12.14
C ARG A 65 5.42 3.28 13.16
N SER A 66 6.10 2.15 12.98
CA SER A 66 7.25 1.74 13.80
C SER A 66 8.38 2.77 13.81
N THR A 67 9.16 2.76 14.89
CA THR A 67 10.36 3.59 15.07
C THR A 67 11.45 3.26 14.06
N LEU A 68 11.48 2.02 13.57
CA LEU A 68 12.41 1.57 12.55
C LEU A 68 11.66 1.32 11.24
N ASN A 69 12.37 1.46 10.11
CA ASN A 69 11.88 1.05 8.80
C ASN A 69 12.28 -0.41 8.49
N ALA A 70 11.85 -0.93 7.35
CA ALA A 70 12.13 -2.31 6.93
C ALA A 70 13.64 -2.63 6.84
N GLU A 71 14.49 -1.62 6.65
CA GLU A 71 15.96 -1.77 6.63
C GLU A 71 16.62 -1.64 8.01
N GLY A 72 15.84 -1.46 9.08
CA GLY A 72 16.32 -1.31 10.46
C GLY A 72 16.85 0.09 10.80
N ASN A 73 16.61 1.11 9.96
CA ASN A 73 16.98 2.50 10.21
C ASN A 73 15.83 3.28 10.85
N VAL A 74 16.13 4.44 11.45
CA VAL A 74 15.10 5.32 12.03
C VAL A 74 14.09 5.73 10.98
N ASN A 75 12.80 5.51 11.27
CA ASN A 75 11.71 5.93 10.43
C ASN A 75 11.44 7.43 10.63
N ILE A 76 11.58 8.23 9.57
CA ILE A 76 11.33 9.68 9.60
C ILE A 76 9.88 10.04 9.96
N GLU A 77 8.95 9.10 9.75
CA GLU A 77 7.54 9.22 10.06
C GLU A 77 7.15 8.33 11.26
N ALA A 78 8.10 7.95 12.12
CA ALA A 78 7.86 7.17 13.33
C ALA A 78 6.77 7.81 14.22
N ASP A 79 6.02 6.97 14.92
CA ASP A 79 4.97 7.35 15.89
C ASP A 79 3.76 8.11 15.32
N LYS A 80 3.73 8.36 14.01
CA LYS A 80 2.58 8.96 13.33
C LYS A 80 1.56 7.88 12.96
N TRP A 81 0.29 8.26 13.05
CA TRP A 81 -0.81 7.46 12.53
C TRP A 81 -0.90 7.60 11.01
N ALA A 82 -1.04 6.48 10.31
CA ALA A 82 -1.07 6.40 8.86
C ALA A 82 -2.08 5.34 8.40
N LEU A 83 -2.40 5.37 7.11
CA LEU A 83 -3.06 4.23 6.47
C LEU A 83 -2.10 3.03 6.46
N PRO A 84 -2.62 1.79 6.59
CA PRO A 84 -1.86 0.60 6.24
C PRO A 84 -1.33 0.71 4.80
N GLY A 85 -0.07 0.37 4.59
CA GLY A 85 0.56 0.52 3.28
C GLY A 85 2.08 0.50 3.29
N GLY A 86 2.64 0.22 2.12
CA GLY A 86 4.07 0.02 1.95
C GLY A 86 4.51 0.02 0.49
N PHE A 87 5.76 -0.34 0.25
CA PHE A 87 6.36 -0.35 -1.08
C PHE A 87 5.86 -1.54 -1.91
N VAL A 88 5.61 -1.29 -3.19
CA VAL A 88 5.29 -2.33 -4.16
C VAL A 88 6.57 -3.07 -4.55
N GLN A 89 6.57 -4.38 -4.40
CA GLN A 89 7.69 -5.24 -4.78
C GLN A 89 7.74 -5.48 -6.30
N GLU A 90 8.90 -5.92 -6.80
CA GLU A 90 9.19 -6.07 -8.24
C GLU A 90 8.26 -7.05 -8.98
N TYR A 91 7.69 -8.03 -8.29
CA TYR A 91 6.83 -9.07 -8.87
C TYR A 91 5.36 -8.96 -8.47
N GLU A 92 4.93 -7.82 -7.93
CA GLU A 92 3.54 -7.62 -7.52
C GLU A 92 2.93 -6.36 -8.14
N THR A 93 1.59 -6.33 -8.15
CA THR A 93 0.85 -5.12 -8.51
C THR A 93 0.62 -4.27 -7.26
N ALA A 94 0.35 -2.97 -7.40
CA ALA A 94 -0.01 -2.15 -6.24
C ALA A 94 -1.25 -2.68 -5.50
N PHE A 95 -2.21 -3.27 -6.23
CA PHE A 95 -3.37 -3.91 -5.62
C PHE A 95 -2.99 -5.14 -4.79
N ALA A 96 -2.02 -5.93 -5.25
CA ALA A 96 -1.48 -7.06 -4.49
C ALA A 96 -0.67 -6.58 -3.28
N ALA A 97 0.14 -5.53 -3.44
CA ALA A 97 0.86 -4.89 -2.33
C ALA A 97 -0.10 -4.40 -1.25
N ALA A 98 -1.19 -3.70 -1.60
CA ALA A 98 -2.19 -3.23 -0.63
C ALA A 98 -2.78 -4.36 0.21
N LYS A 99 -3.00 -5.54 -0.40
CA LYS A 99 -3.49 -6.73 0.30
C LYS A 99 -2.45 -7.32 1.23
N ARG A 100 -1.21 -7.42 0.76
CA ARG A 100 -0.08 -7.95 1.53
C ARG A 100 0.19 -7.07 2.75
N GLU A 101 0.36 -5.76 2.54
CA GLU A 101 0.62 -4.78 3.61
C GLU A 101 -0.52 -4.76 4.64
N LEU A 102 -1.78 -4.78 4.20
CA LEU A 102 -2.93 -4.87 5.12
C LEU A 102 -2.88 -6.15 5.99
N GLU A 103 -2.55 -7.30 5.39
CA GLU A 103 -2.43 -8.56 6.14
C GLU A 103 -1.22 -8.53 7.08
N GLU A 104 -0.08 -8.00 6.63
CA GLU A 104 1.15 -7.91 7.40
C GLU A 104 0.99 -6.98 8.61
N GLU A 105 0.50 -5.76 8.41
CA GLU A 105 0.45 -4.72 9.45
C GLU A 105 -0.72 -4.88 10.42
N THR A 106 -1.84 -5.45 9.96
CA THR A 106 -3.09 -5.49 10.75
C THR A 106 -3.68 -6.88 10.93
N GLY A 107 -3.17 -7.91 10.24
CA GLY A 107 -3.74 -9.26 10.23
C GLY A 107 -5.09 -9.38 9.49
N VAL A 108 -5.56 -8.32 8.83
CA VAL A 108 -6.87 -8.30 8.15
C VAL A 108 -6.71 -8.78 6.72
N LYS A 109 -7.55 -9.72 6.30
CA LYS A 109 -7.51 -10.29 4.93
C LYS A 109 -8.86 -10.75 4.45
N GLY A 110 -8.93 -11.09 3.16
CA GLY A 110 -10.15 -11.61 2.54
C GLY A 110 -11.26 -10.57 2.40
N ILE A 111 -10.94 -9.29 2.53
CA ILE A 111 -11.87 -8.18 2.32
C ILE A 111 -11.86 -7.72 0.86
N HIS A 112 -12.99 -7.17 0.42
CA HIS A 112 -13.10 -6.57 -0.90
C HIS A 112 -12.44 -5.19 -0.90
N ILE A 113 -11.46 -5.02 -1.77
CA ILE A 113 -10.66 -3.79 -1.90
C ILE A 113 -10.91 -3.21 -3.29
N GLN A 114 -11.00 -1.89 -3.37
CA GLN A 114 -11.17 -1.16 -4.61
C GLN A 114 -10.08 -0.11 -4.79
N HIS A 115 -9.65 0.10 -6.03
CA HIS A 115 -8.78 1.21 -6.39
C HIS A 115 -9.52 2.54 -6.17
N TYR A 116 -8.83 3.52 -5.59
CA TYR A 116 -9.34 4.87 -5.44
C TYR A 116 -8.66 5.83 -6.43
N GLY A 117 -7.33 5.91 -6.38
CA GLY A 117 -6.59 6.87 -7.19
C GLY A 117 -5.08 6.78 -7.00
N VAL A 118 -4.36 7.48 -7.88
CA VAL A 118 -2.90 7.59 -7.84
C VAL A 118 -2.52 9.00 -7.36
N TYR A 119 -1.56 9.06 -6.45
CA TYR A 119 -1.03 10.28 -5.85
C TYR A 119 0.45 10.42 -6.20
N ASP A 120 0.76 11.37 -7.08
CA ASP A 120 2.07 11.53 -7.71
C ASP A 120 2.61 12.98 -7.66
N GLN A 121 2.02 13.81 -6.78
CA GLN A 121 2.45 15.20 -6.61
C GLN A 121 3.94 15.27 -6.21
N PRO A 122 4.79 16.01 -6.94
CA PRO A 122 6.19 16.18 -6.58
C PRO A 122 6.35 16.75 -5.15
N GLY A 123 7.26 16.16 -4.37
CA GLY A 123 7.54 16.59 -3.00
C GLY A 123 6.51 16.13 -1.96
N ARG A 124 5.54 15.28 -2.33
CA ARG A 124 4.59 14.70 -1.36
C ARG A 124 5.26 13.85 -0.27
N ASP A 125 6.41 13.27 -0.60
CA ASP A 125 7.19 12.43 0.30
C ASP A 125 8.60 12.99 0.43
N PRO A 126 9.08 13.31 1.65
CA PRO A 126 10.41 13.88 1.85
C PRO A 126 11.55 12.91 1.51
N ARG A 127 11.26 11.61 1.37
CA ARG A 127 12.24 10.58 0.99
C ARG A 127 12.62 10.63 -0.49
N GLY A 128 11.79 11.25 -1.34
CA GLY A 128 12.07 11.38 -2.78
C GLY A 128 10.83 11.44 -3.67
N TRP A 129 11.00 11.11 -4.94
CA TRP A 129 9.91 10.98 -5.91
C TRP A 129 9.17 9.66 -5.69
N ILE A 130 8.21 9.69 -4.77
CA ILE A 130 7.37 8.55 -4.42
C ILE A 130 5.97 8.73 -5.02
N ILE A 131 5.51 7.74 -5.76
CA ILE A 131 4.12 7.64 -6.24
C ILE A 131 3.39 6.68 -5.33
N SER A 132 2.18 7.02 -4.87
CA SER A 132 1.32 6.09 -4.13
C SER A 132 0.06 5.75 -4.88
N ASN A 133 -0.32 4.47 -4.87
CA ASN A 133 -1.61 4.00 -5.35
C ASN A 133 -2.54 3.73 -4.16
N ALA A 134 -3.58 4.55 -4.02
CA ALA A 134 -4.51 4.43 -2.91
C ALA A 134 -5.68 3.51 -3.24
N HIS A 135 -6.03 2.71 -2.25
CA HIS A 135 -7.15 1.79 -2.27
C HIS A 135 -8.10 2.08 -1.10
N TYR A 136 -9.29 1.50 -1.16
CA TYR A 136 -10.20 1.53 -0.02
C TYR A 136 -11.00 0.25 0.10
N ALA A 137 -11.52 0.02 1.30
CA ALA A 137 -12.49 -1.03 1.61
C ALA A 137 -13.54 -0.48 2.58
N ILE A 138 -14.79 -0.93 2.42
CA ILE A 138 -15.87 -0.68 3.39
C ILE A 138 -16.36 -2.05 3.85
N VAL A 139 -16.19 -2.34 5.12
CA VAL A 139 -16.40 -3.69 5.66
C VAL A 139 -17.25 -3.68 6.94
N PRO A 140 -18.04 -4.74 7.19
CA PRO A 140 -18.68 -4.92 8.49
C PRO A 140 -17.65 -4.99 9.63
N ASP A 141 -17.95 -4.38 10.78
CA ASP A 141 -17.04 -4.31 11.94
C ASP A 141 -16.51 -5.69 12.38
N ARG A 142 -17.34 -6.73 12.31
CA ARG A 142 -16.95 -8.11 12.60
C ARG A 142 -15.77 -8.64 11.77
N LEU A 143 -15.46 -8.05 10.61
CA LEU A 143 -14.31 -8.45 9.80
C LEU A 143 -13.01 -7.81 10.28
N LEU A 144 -13.09 -6.80 11.15
CA LEU A 144 -11.97 -6.10 11.76
C LEU A 144 -11.76 -6.50 13.23
N SER A 145 -12.54 -7.43 13.76
CA SER A 145 -12.47 -7.84 15.18
C SER A 145 -11.15 -8.54 15.53
N ASN A 146 -10.50 -9.17 14.54
CA ASN A 146 -9.23 -9.87 14.72
C ASN A 146 -8.01 -9.02 14.40
N ARG A 147 -8.19 -7.71 14.16
CA ARG A 147 -7.07 -6.82 13.85
C ARG A 147 -6.06 -6.84 15.00
N LYS A 148 -4.79 -6.99 14.68
CA LYS A 148 -3.68 -6.94 15.63
C LYS A 148 -2.50 -6.25 14.96
N ALA A 149 -1.81 -5.41 15.70
CA ALA A 149 -0.53 -4.87 15.27
C ALA A 149 0.48 -6.03 15.15
N ASN A 150 1.23 -6.05 14.04
CA ASN A 150 2.28 -7.03 13.76
C ASN A 150 3.56 -6.28 13.40
N ASP A 151 4.72 -6.84 13.77
CA ASP A 151 6.12 -6.45 13.51
C ASP A 151 6.46 -4.97 13.16
N ASP A 152 5.88 -4.39 12.11
CA ASP A 152 6.12 -3.02 11.61
C ASP A 152 5.06 -1.97 12.01
N ALA A 153 3.90 -2.39 12.54
CA ALA A 153 2.91 -1.51 13.15
C ALA A 153 3.01 -1.59 14.67
N ALA A 154 3.17 -0.44 15.34
CA ALA A 154 3.23 -0.41 16.80
C ALA A 154 1.82 -0.58 17.42
N GLU A 155 0.80 -0.04 16.76
CA GLU A 155 -0.59 -0.02 17.22
C GLU A 155 -1.53 -0.01 15.99
N VAL A 156 -2.71 -0.64 16.08
CA VAL A 156 -3.76 -0.64 15.04
C VAL A 156 -5.10 -0.27 15.68
N GLU A 157 -5.67 0.85 15.28
CA GLU A 157 -6.86 1.41 15.94
C GLU A 157 -7.93 1.93 14.97
N LEU A 158 -9.16 2.05 15.48
CA LEU A 158 -10.31 2.59 14.74
C LEU A 158 -10.60 4.03 15.17
N PHE A 159 -10.35 4.98 14.27
CA PHE A 159 -10.59 6.40 14.48
C PHE A 159 -11.91 6.82 13.82
N SER A 160 -12.64 7.73 14.46
CA SER A 160 -13.71 8.47 13.78
C SER A 160 -13.13 9.44 12.77
N THR A 161 -13.94 9.81 11.78
CA THR A 161 -13.57 10.83 10.80
C THR A 161 -13.21 12.16 11.46
N GLU A 162 -13.88 12.52 12.55
CA GLU A 162 -13.60 13.74 13.32
C GLU A 162 -12.25 13.71 14.04
N GLU A 163 -11.83 12.54 14.55
CA GLU A 163 -10.51 12.36 15.16
C GLU A 163 -9.42 12.45 14.09
N VAL A 164 -9.61 11.82 12.94
CA VAL A 164 -8.61 11.84 11.84
C VAL A 164 -8.35 13.25 11.32
N LEU A 165 -9.37 14.10 11.25
CA LEU A 165 -9.22 15.50 10.81
C LEU A 165 -8.43 16.39 11.79
N LYS A 166 -8.10 15.87 12.98
CA LYS A 166 -7.37 16.59 14.04
C LYS A 166 -5.97 16.02 14.29
N LEU A 167 -5.60 14.93 13.63
CA LEU A 167 -4.24 14.36 13.67
C LEU A 167 -3.25 15.28 12.94
#